data_AF-A0A7Y8HLF5-F1
#
_entry.id   AF-A0A7Y8HLF5-F1
#
_cell.length_a   1.000
_cell.length_b   1.000
_cell.length_c   1.000
_cell.angle_alpha   90.00
_cell.angle_beta   90.00
_cell.angle_gamma   90.00
#
_symmetry.space_group_name_H-M   'P 1'
#
loop_
_entity.id
_entity.type
_entity.pdbx_description
1 polymer ?
#
loop_
_entity_poly.entity_id
_entity_poly.type
_entity_poly.pdbx_seq_one_letter_code
_entity_poly.pdbx_strand_id
1 'polypeptide(L)'
;MNETNNLKFQQTLFQTIIDNDPNGIFVKDLNHNYIIVNHQMETIFNLKKEQIIGKCDFDLMDKDMAQDCMNAEKEVLIGLTKSAKLEKMIVVDGEGRHYLIQKNIIHVENEKFILGVVMDITELKLTELKLKSQNTFLENILDSIPLPIYYKNTQSRFVKCNKSFLDFFEIDSIFDIVNKNFIPNCSAEFNILDKESDGELTKKGKIQTKFEFQFEFSSKENIDSIIYKSYYKSENLSGIIGVIVDVTQHKKFENILKEFNEQLERQVEFEVSERLKTKNLLNQIIEATFDAIIVIDDEEKVKIWNKAAEIIFGYTKVEIIGKVLHEHIMPKNLNKNFENGFKNFKQSGDGTIFGKILELEAVKKDGTSFPVEVAVSRMKIDNKWHAVGIVR
;
A
#
# COMPACT_ATOMS: atom_id res chain seq x y z
N MET A 1 46.60 -15.04 71.46
CA MET A 1 45.13 -14.94 71.25
C MET A 1 44.57 -16.34 71.35
N ASN A 2 43.73 -16.61 72.36
CA ASN A 2 43.24 -17.95 72.69
C ASN A 2 42.32 -18.49 71.58
N GLU A 3 42.35 -19.81 71.35
CA GLU A 3 41.53 -20.53 70.35
C GLU A 3 40.03 -20.18 70.43
N THR A 4 39.52 -19.89 71.63
CA THR A 4 38.14 -19.45 71.87
C THR A 4 37.80 -18.11 71.20
N ASN A 5 38.74 -17.16 71.13
CA ASN A 5 38.52 -15.88 70.46
C ASN A 5 38.55 -16.03 68.93
N ASN A 6 39.32 -16.97 68.41
CA ASN A 6 39.37 -17.27 66.98
C ASN A 6 38.07 -17.95 66.51
N LEU A 7 37.58 -18.93 67.28
CA LEU A 7 36.31 -19.61 66.98
C LEU A 7 35.12 -18.65 66.99
N LYS A 8 35.04 -17.77 68.00
CA LYS A 8 33.98 -16.76 68.10
C LYS A 8 34.03 -15.75 66.94
N PHE A 9 35.24 -15.37 66.51
CA PHE A 9 35.43 -14.51 65.34
C PHE A 9 34.97 -15.18 64.04
N GLN A 10 35.37 -16.43 63.80
CA GLN A 10 34.98 -17.18 62.61
C GLN A 10 33.45 -17.40 62.53
N GLN A 11 32.81 -17.74 63.65
CA GLN A 11 31.35 -17.87 63.71
C GLN A 11 30.63 -16.54 63.42
N THR A 12 31.13 -15.45 63.99
CA THR A 12 30.56 -14.11 63.77
C THR A 12 30.73 -13.69 62.30
N LEU A 13 31.90 -13.94 61.71
CA LEU A 13 32.18 -13.64 60.31
C LEU A 13 31.27 -14.44 59.37
N PHE A 14 31.12 -15.75 59.59
CA PHE A 14 30.25 -16.60 58.76
C PHE A 14 28.78 -16.16 58.82
N GLN A 15 28.27 -15.88 60.03
CA GLN A 15 26.91 -15.39 60.21
C GLN A 15 26.71 -14.04 59.51
N THR A 16 27.69 -13.14 59.63
CA THR A 16 27.65 -11.81 58.97
C THR A 16 27.66 -11.93 57.45
N ILE A 17 28.44 -12.86 56.87
CA ILE A 17 28.46 -13.08 55.42
C ILE A 17 27.10 -13.58 54.94
N ILE A 18 26.53 -14.57 55.63
CA ILE A 18 25.23 -15.15 55.29
C ILE A 18 24.10 -14.12 55.41
N ASP A 19 24.10 -13.30 56.47
CA ASP A 19 23.04 -12.31 56.72
C ASP A 19 23.11 -11.09 55.80
N ASN A 20 24.27 -10.80 55.21
CA ASN A 20 24.43 -9.73 54.21
C ASN A 20 24.30 -10.23 52.76
N ASP A 21 24.06 -11.52 52.53
CA ASP A 21 23.76 -12.02 51.20
C ASP A 21 22.37 -11.53 50.77
N PRO A 22 22.22 -10.92 49.58
CA PRO A 22 20.93 -10.45 49.09
C PRO A 22 19.95 -11.58 48.76
N ASN A 23 20.40 -12.84 48.73
CA ASN A 23 19.57 -14.01 48.52
C ASN A 23 19.17 -14.66 49.85
N GLY A 24 18.01 -15.32 49.84
CA GLY A 24 17.57 -16.14 50.96
C GLY A 24 18.46 -17.38 51.09
N ILE A 25 19.22 -17.51 52.17
CA ILE A 25 20.05 -18.69 52.44
C ILE A 25 19.43 -19.47 53.58
N PHE A 26 19.28 -20.78 53.38
CA PHE A 26 18.84 -21.68 54.43
C PHE A 26 19.61 -23.00 54.44
N VAL A 27 19.67 -23.64 55.59
CA VAL A 27 20.14 -25.02 55.75
C VAL A 27 19.07 -25.82 56.48
N LYS A 28 18.80 -27.03 55.99
CA LYS A 28 17.91 -28.01 56.63
C LYS A 28 18.62 -29.28 57.03
N ASP A 29 18.09 -29.94 58.05
CA ASP A 29 18.45 -31.31 58.42
C ASP A 29 17.80 -32.34 57.47
N LEU A 30 18.10 -33.63 57.67
CA LEU A 30 17.51 -34.73 56.90
C LEU A 30 16.04 -35.01 57.24
N ASN A 31 15.51 -34.40 58.30
CA ASN A 31 14.08 -34.41 58.61
C ASN A 31 13.34 -33.25 57.94
N HIS A 32 14.02 -32.50 57.06
CA HIS A 32 13.49 -31.36 56.32
C HIS A 32 13.15 -30.13 57.19
N ASN A 33 13.74 -30.04 58.38
CA ASN A 33 13.54 -28.91 59.28
C ASN A 33 14.62 -27.85 59.06
N TYR A 34 14.23 -26.57 59.11
CA TYR A 34 15.15 -25.44 59.02
C TYR A 34 16.07 -25.37 60.26
N ILE A 35 17.38 -25.41 60.06
CA ILE A 35 18.38 -25.29 61.13
C ILE A 35 19.16 -23.98 61.06
N ILE A 36 19.31 -23.41 59.86
CA ILE A 36 19.92 -22.10 59.63
C ILE A 36 19.06 -21.37 58.61
N VAL A 37 18.80 -20.09 58.87
CA VAL A 37 18.25 -19.14 57.90
C VAL A 37 18.94 -17.80 58.09
N ASN A 38 19.05 -17.04 56.99
CA ASN A 38 19.58 -15.68 57.00
C ASN A 38 18.46 -14.64 57.08
N HIS A 39 18.84 -13.37 57.25
CA HIS A 39 17.89 -12.26 57.32
C HIS A 39 16.96 -12.16 56.09
N GLN A 40 17.45 -12.47 54.90
CA GLN A 40 16.63 -12.43 53.69
C GLN A 40 15.51 -13.48 53.72
N MET A 41 15.73 -14.66 54.31
CA MET A 41 14.68 -15.66 54.51
C MET A 41 13.59 -15.20 55.49
N GLU A 42 13.93 -14.40 56.51
CA GLU A 42 12.92 -13.78 57.39
C GLU A 42 11.99 -12.85 56.61
N THR A 43 12.55 -12.10 55.66
CA THR A 43 11.79 -11.20 54.79
C THR A 43 10.90 -11.99 53.82
N ILE A 44 11.43 -13.02 53.17
CA ILE A 44 10.68 -13.86 52.22
C ILE A 44 9.51 -14.56 52.90
N PHE A 45 9.71 -15.12 54.09
CA PHE A 45 8.64 -15.78 54.85
C PHE A 45 7.75 -14.81 55.63
N ASN A 46 8.15 -13.53 55.74
CA ASN A 46 7.54 -12.56 56.63
C ASN A 46 7.40 -13.08 58.08
N LEU A 47 8.44 -13.77 58.56
CA LEU A 47 8.51 -14.41 59.87
C LEU A 47 9.88 -14.18 60.49
N LYS A 48 9.95 -14.08 61.81
CA LYS A 48 11.24 -14.03 62.51
C LYS A 48 11.93 -15.38 62.48
N LYS A 49 13.26 -15.38 62.49
CA LYS A 49 14.12 -16.58 62.48
C LYS A 49 13.67 -17.60 63.52
N GLU A 50 13.33 -17.18 64.73
CA GLU A 50 12.90 -18.07 65.82
C GLU A 50 11.58 -18.80 65.51
N GLN A 51 10.76 -18.25 64.61
CA GLN A 51 9.51 -18.84 64.14
C GLN A 51 9.71 -19.77 62.94
N ILE A 52 10.88 -19.75 62.30
CA ILE A 52 11.22 -20.56 61.12
C ILE A 52 12.05 -21.78 61.53
N ILE A 53 13.02 -21.60 62.43
CA ILE A 53 13.90 -22.68 62.88
C ILE A 53 13.10 -23.82 63.52
N GLY A 54 13.42 -25.06 63.14
CA GLY A 54 12.79 -26.28 63.64
C GLY A 54 11.49 -26.66 62.93
N LYS A 55 10.97 -25.82 62.03
CA LYS A 55 9.78 -26.12 61.21
C LYS A 55 10.16 -26.71 59.85
N CYS A 56 9.21 -27.34 59.18
CA CYS A 56 9.35 -27.80 57.80
C CYS A 56 8.56 -26.90 56.82
N ASP A 57 8.71 -27.14 55.51
CA ASP A 57 8.01 -26.35 54.48
C ASP A 57 6.48 -26.34 54.68
N PHE A 58 5.89 -27.48 55.06
CA PHE A 58 4.45 -27.62 55.26
C PHE A 58 3.89 -26.78 56.41
N ASP A 59 4.75 -26.34 57.33
CA ASP A 59 4.37 -25.46 58.44
C ASP A 59 4.45 -23.97 58.09
N LEU A 60 5.14 -23.63 56.98
CA LEU A 60 5.53 -22.26 56.65
C LEU A 60 4.91 -21.74 55.35
N MET A 61 4.54 -22.62 54.42
CA MET A 61 3.95 -22.25 53.13
C MET A 61 2.77 -23.15 52.76
N ASP A 62 2.10 -22.83 51.64
CA ASP A 62 0.99 -23.65 51.16
C ASP A 62 1.44 -25.07 50.81
N LYS A 63 0.48 -26.00 50.87
CA LYS A 63 0.76 -27.44 50.73
C LYS A 63 1.35 -27.79 49.36
N ASP A 64 0.95 -27.10 48.31
CA ASP A 64 1.42 -27.38 46.95
C ASP A 64 2.88 -26.93 46.79
N MET A 65 3.20 -25.72 47.25
CA MET A 65 4.58 -25.23 47.27
C MET A 65 5.50 -26.05 48.18
N ALA A 66 5.02 -26.43 49.36
CA ALA A 66 5.76 -27.29 50.28
C ALA A 66 6.04 -28.66 49.66
N GLN A 67 5.06 -29.25 48.96
CA GLN A 67 5.23 -30.53 48.29
C GLN A 67 6.26 -30.46 47.16
N ASP A 68 6.26 -29.40 46.36
CA ASP A 68 7.25 -29.20 45.30
C ASP A 68 8.67 -29.02 45.86
N CYS A 69 8.79 -28.27 46.96
CA CYS A 69 10.03 -28.12 47.67
C CYS A 69 10.55 -29.46 48.22
N MET A 70 9.67 -30.28 48.78
CA MET A 70 9.99 -31.62 49.30
C MET A 70 10.43 -32.58 48.19
N ASN A 71 9.77 -32.53 47.03
CA ASN A 71 10.12 -33.36 45.86
C ASN A 71 11.53 -33.00 45.35
N ALA A 72 11.82 -31.70 45.19
CA ALA A 72 13.15 -31.22 44.81
C ALA A 72 14.23 -31.65 45.81
N GLU A 73 13.93 -31.66 47.11
CA GLU A 73 14.86 -32.13 48.14
C GLU A 73 15.13 -33.64 48.05
N LYS A 74 14.07 -34.43 47.83
CA LYS A 74 14.20 -35.89 47.66
C LYS A 74 15.11 -36.24 46.50
N GLU A 75 14.97 -35.57 45.36
CA GLU A 75 15.80 -35.82 44.17
C GLU A 75 17.30 -35.63 44.44
N VAL A 76 17.65 -34.60 45.22
CA VAL A 76 19.04 -34.28 45.57
C VAL A 76 19.56 -35.24 46.65
N LEU A 77 18.70 -35.66 47.59
CA LEU A 77 19.05 -36.62 48.64
C LEU A 77 19.34 -38.02 48.10
N ILE A 78 18.53 -38.51 47.15
CA ILE A 78 18.73 -39.84 46.54
C ILE A 78 19.82 -39.83 45.45
N GLY A 79 20.43 -38.68 45.18
CA GLY A 79 21.53 -38.53 44.24
C GLY A 79 21.13 -38.60 42.76
N LEU A 80 19.84 -38.46 42.44
CA LEU A 80 19.38 -38.33 41.05
C LEU A 80 19.95 -37.08 40.37
N THR A 81 20.18 -36.02 41.15
CA THR A 81 20.83 -34.80 40.70
C THR A 81 21.80 -34.26 41.75
N LYS A 82 22.85 -33.55 41.30
CA LYS A 82 23.79 -32.85 42.19
C LYS A 82 23.19 -31.58 42.80
N SER A 83 22.19 -30.99 42.12
CA SER A 83 21.50 -29.77 42.53
C SER A 83 20.08 -29.75 41.96
N ALA A 84 19.08 -29.44 42.76
CA ALA A 84 17.73 -29.18 42.27
C ALA A 84 17.49 -27.67 42.15
N LYS A 85 16.70 -27.27 41.14
CA LYS A 85 16.31 -25.89 40.88
C LYS A 85 14.80 -25.82 40.69
N LEU A 86 14.16 -24.86 41.35
CA LEU A 86 12.72 -24.66 41.29
C LEU A 86 12.43 -23.16 41.14
N GLU A 87 11.62 -22.80 40.14
CA GLU A 87 11.10 -21.44 40.00
C GLU A 87 9.71 -21.35 40.62
N LYS A 88 9.48 -20.37 41.50
CA LYS A 88 8.20 -20.16 42.16
C LYS A 88 7.81 -18.69 42.20
N MET A 89 6.53 -18.42 42.06
CA MET A 89 5.96 -17.11 42.38
C MET A 89 5.52 -17.14 43.84
N ILE A 90 6.05 -16.22 44.65
CA ILE A 90 5.72 -16.06 46.07
C ILE A 90 5.17 -14.65 46.25
N VAL A 91 4.06 -14.51 46.98
CA VAL A 91 3.53 -13.20 47.34
C VAL A 91 4.23 -12.73 48.60
N VAL A 92 5.04 -11.68 48.47
CA VAL A 92 5.74 -11.02 49.59
C VAL A 92 5.16 -9.62 49.71
N ASP A 93 4.64 -9.26 50.89
CA ASP A 93 4.01 -7.97 51.17
C ASP A 93 2.86 -7.58 50.21
N GLY A 94 2.15 -8.57 49.67
CA GLY A 94 1.05 -8.38 48.72
C GLY A 94 1.48 -8.25 47.26
N GLU A 95 2.78 -8.28 46.96
CA GLU A 95 3.32 -8.27 45.61
C GLU A 95 3.84 -9.66 45.21
N GLY A 96 3.48 -10.11 44.00
CA GLY A 96 3.98 -11.37 43.45
C GLY A 96 5.42 -11.23 42.97
N ARG A 97 6.34 -11.96 43.60
CA ARG A 97 7.76 -12.03 43.24
C ARG A 97 8.13 -13.41 42.73
N HIS A 98 9.01 -13.47 41.74
CA HIS A 98 9.53 -14.73 41.23
C HIS A 98 10.85 -15.07 41.92
N TYR A 99 10.94 -16.25 42.51
CA TYR A 99 12.14 -16.77 43.15
C TYR A 99 12.66 -18.01 42.45
N LEU A 100 13.98 -18.10 42.32
CA LEU A 100 14.71 -19.31 41.96
C LEU A 100 15.29 -19.94 43.23
N ILE A 101 14.76 -21.10 43.59
CA ILE A 101 15.20 -21.90 44.74
C ILE A 101 16.16 -22.96 44.23
N GLN A 102 17.42 -22.88 44.61
CA GLN A 102 18.44 -23.90 44.33
C GLN A 102 18.79 -24.66 45.60
N LYS A 103 18.77 -25.99 45.55
CA LYS A 103 19.06 -26.87 46.69
C LYS A 103 20.19 -27.85 46.37
N ASN A 104 21.16 -27.97 47.28
CA ASN A 104 22.32 -28.86 47.17
C ASN A 104 22.52 -29.64 48.49
N ILE A 105 23.04 -30.86 48.44
CA ILE A 105 23.54 -31.53 49.66
C ILE A 105 24.94 -31.01 50.00
N ILE A 106 25.12 -30.57 51.23
CA ILE A 106 26.44 -30.29 51.82
C ILE A 106 26.77 -31.35 52.87
N HIS A 107 28.06 -31.62 53.02
CA HIS A 107 28.58 -32.54 54.03
C HIS A 107 29.39 -31.74 55.03
N VAL A 108 29.01 -31.81 56.31
CA VAL A 108 29.75 -31.18 57.41
C VAL A 108 30.12 -32.30 58.37
N GLU A 109 31.41 -32.53 58.53
CA GLU A 109 31.95 -33.70 59.22
C GLU A 109 31.39 -35.02 58.62
N ASN A 110 30.56 -35.76 59.36
CA ASN A 110 29.93 -37.02 58.92
C ASN A 110 28.43 -36.89 58.65
N GLU A 111 27.87 -35.68 58.71
CA GLU A 111 26.44 -35.43 58.55
C GLU A 111 26.13 -34.71 57.24
N LYS A 112 24.93 -34.99 56.70
CA LYS A 112 24.42 -34.39 55.47
C LYS A 112 23.37 -33.34 55.80
N PHE A 113 23.46 -32.20 55.12
CA PHE A 113 22.49 -31.12 55.22
C PHE A 113 22.06 -30.67 53.83
N ILE A 114 20.88 -30.06 53.76
CA ILE A 114 20.36 -29.46 52.53
C ILE A 114 20.63 -27.96 52.59
N LEU A 115 21.54 -27.46 51.76
CA LEU A 115 21.76 -26.02 51.57
C LEU A 115 20.83 -25.51 50.46
N GLY A 116 20.00 -24.53 50.80
CA GLY A 116 19.14 -23.83 49.87
C GLY A 116 19.54 -22.38 49.67
N VAL A 117 19.49 -21.90 48.43
CA VAL A 117 19.62 -20.50 48.05
C VAL A 117 18.35 -20.08 47.30
N VAL A 118 17.74 -18.99 47.71
CA VAL A 118 16.48 -18.44 47.19
C VAL A 118 16.80 -17.07 46.59
N MET A 119 16.93 -17.01 45.27
CA MET A 119 17.28 -15.79 44.54
C MET A 119 16.02 -15.12 43.98
N ASP A 120 15.85 -13.81 44.19
CA ASP A 120 14.78 -13.05 43.53
C ASP A 120 15.15 -12.84 42.05
N ILE A 121 14.33 -13.41 41.15
CA ILE A 121 14.48 -13.34 39.71
C ILE A 121 13.33 -12.55 39.06
N THR A 122 12.61 -11.74 39.82
CA THR A 122 11.43 -11.00 39.34
C THR A 122 11.77 -10.08 38.17
N GLU A 123 12.82 -9.26 38.29
CA GLU A 123 13.24 -8.34 37.23
C GLU A 123 13.66 -9.10 35.94
N LEU A 124 14.34 -10.23 36.12
CA LEU A 124 14.73 -11.11 35.01
C LEU A 124 13.49 -11.64 34.28
N LYS A 125 12.51 -12.18 35.02
CA LYS A 125 11.26 -12.70 34.44
C LYS A 125 10.43 -11.62 33.76
N LEU A 126 10.32 -10.44 34.35
CA LEU A 126 9.62 -9.32 33.73
C LEU A 126 10.29 -8.88 32.42
N THR A 127 11.62 -8.87 32.38
CA THR A 127 12.39 -8.56 31.18
C THR A 127 12.22 -9.62 30.10
N GLU A 128 12.27 -10.91 30.47
CA GLU A 128 11.99 -12.03 29.57
C GLU A 128 10.59 -11.96 28.97
N LEU A 129 9.57 -11.68 29.80
CA LEU A 129 8.19 -11.52 29.36
C LEU A 129 8.02 -10.32 28.43
N LYS A 130 8.65 -9.19 28.75
CA LYS A 130 8.62 -7.99 27.89
C LYS A 130 9.25 -8.27 26.54
N LEU A 131 10.41 -8.93 26.50
CA LEU A 131 11.07 -9.32 25.27
C LEU A 131 10.22 -10.27 24.44
N LYS A 132 9.64 -11.30 25.08
CA LYS A 132 8.73 -12.24 24.43
C LYS A 132 7.51 -11.53 23.84
N SER A 133 6.88 -10.64 24.61
CA SER A 133 5.73 -9.86 24.17
C SER A 133 6.07 -8.94 22.99
N GLN A 134 7.24 -8.27 23.01
CA GLN A 134 7.71 -7.46 21.89
C GLN A 134 7.95 -8.29 20.63
N ASN A 135 8.57 -9.48 20.76
CA ASN A 135 8.79 -10.38 19.63
C ASN A 135 7.47 -10.86 19.02
N THR A 136 6.51 -11.28 19.85
CA THR A 136 5.17 -11.68 19.40
C THR A 136 4.43 -10.53 18.73
N PHE A 137 4.54 -9.31 19.25
CA PHE A 137 3.93 -8.13 18.64
C PHE A 137 4.49 -7.85 17.24
N LEU A 138 5.81 -7.92 17.06
CA LEU A 138 6.45 -7.73 15.75
C LEU A 138 6.06 -8.82 14.75
N GLU A 139 5.93 -10.08 15.21
CA GLU A 139 5.46 -11.19 14.39
C GLU A 139 4.03 -10.95 13.92
N ASN A 140 3.14 -10.57 14.83
CA ASN A 140 1.75 -10.26 14.49
C ASN A 140 1.64 -9.10 13.50
N ILE A 141 2.49 -8.06 13.62
CA ILE A 141 2.52 -6.98 12.63
C ILE A 141 2.91 -7.53 11.26
N LEU A 142 4.01 -8.26 11.16
CA LEU A 142 4.49 -8.80 9.88
C LEU A 142 3.45 -9.73 9.24
N ASP A 143 2.79 -10.57 10.03
CA ASP A 143 1.78 -11.53 9.56
C ASP A 143 0.43 -10.88 9.23
N SER A 144 0.14 -9.70 9.78
CA SER A 144 -1.06 -8.93 9.43
C SER A 144 -0.95 -8.23 8.06
N ILE A 145 0.27 -8.06 7.53
CA ILE A 145 0.50 -7.42 6.24
C ILE A 145 0.19 -8.45 5.12
N PRO A 146 -0.79 -8.21 4.25
CA PRO A 146 -1.21 -9.16 3.21
C PRO A 146 -0.28 -9.14 1.99
N LEU A 147 1.02 -8.95 2.21
CA LEU A 147 2.05 -8.98 1.18
C LEU A 147 3.15 -9.94 1.61
N PRO A 148 3.67 -10.79 0.72
CA PRO A 148 4.86 -11.59 1.00
C PRO A 148 6.04 -10.70 1.39
N ILE A 149 6.48 -10.82 2.63
CA ILE A 149 7.64 -10.09 3.17
C ILE A 149 8.65 -11.09 3.70
N TYR A 150 9.93 -10.85 3.40
CA TYR A 150 11.03 -11.65 3.90
C TYR A 150 12.23 -10.78 4.28
N TYR A 151 13.06 -11.34 5.15
CA TYR A 151 14.35 -10.81 5.55
C TYR A 151 15.44 -11.87 5.34
N LYS A 152 16.50 -11.47 4.64
CA LYS A 152 17.72 -12.25 4.44
C LYS A 152 18.91 -11.58 5.11
N ASN A 153 19.88 -12.38 5.54
CA ASN A 153 21.18 -11.86 5.99
C ASN A 153 22.06 -11.42 4.80
N THR A 154 23.24 -10.89 5.10
CA THR A 154 24.23 -10.44 4.09
C THR A 154 24.80 -11.55 3.20
N GLN A 155 24.54 -12.82 3.53
CA GLN A 155 24.92 -13.99 2.73
C GLN A 155 23.77 -14.50 1.84
N SER A 156 22.72 -13.70 1.65
CA SER A 156 21.52 -14.05 0.89
C SER A 156 20.76 -15.25 1.45
N ARG A 157 20.86 -15.52 2.76
CA ARG A 157 20.11 -16.60 3.40
C ARG A 157 18.89 -16.06 4.12
N PHE A 158 17.74 -16.71 3.94
CA PHE A 158 16.50 -16.34 4.62
C PHE A 158 16.65 -16.51 6.14
N VAL A 159 16.22 -15.49 6.88
CA VAL A 159 16.25 -15.45 8.35
C VAL A 159 14.83 -15.36 8.90
N LYS A 160 13.96 -14.59 8.24
CA LYS A 160 12.55 -14.45 8.63
C LYS A 160 11.69 -14.20 7.39
N CYS A 161 10.43 -14.59 7.45
CA CYS A 161 9.40 -14.20 6.51
C CYS A 161 8.05 -14.17 7.23
N ASN A 162 7.08 -13.46 6.67
CA ASN A 162 5.73 -13.45 7.22
C ASN A 162 4.89 -14.60 6.65
N LYS A 163 3.72 -14.83 7.25
CA LYS A 163 2.77 -15.84 6.79
C LYS A 163 2.38 -15.68 5.32
N SER A 164 2.14 -14.45 4.85
CA SER A 164 1.80 -14.22 3.44
C SER A 164 2.88 -14.69 2.47
N PHE A 165 4.15 -14.66 2.85
CA PHE A 165 5.24 -15.22 2.04
C PHE A 165 5.17 -16.75 1.95
N LEU A 166 4.91 -17.42 3.08
CA LEU A 166 4.74 -18.87 3.12
C LEU A 166 3.54 -19.30 2.26
N ASP A 167 2.40 -18.63 2.43
CA ASP A 167 1.18 -18.89 1.66
C ASP A 167 1.40 -18.63 0.16
N PHE A 168 2.16 -17.58 -0.20
CA PHE A 168 2.44 -17.24 -1.59
C PHE A 168 3.29 -18.28 -2.31
N PHE A 169 4.27 -18.88 -1.62
CA PHE A 169 5.14 -19.93 -2.19
C PHE A 169 4.70 -21.35 -1.82
N GLU A 170 3.56 -21.52 -1.15
CA GLU A 170 3.03 -22.82 -0.73
C GLU A 170 4.03 -23.61 0.12
N ILE A 171 4.67 -22.91 1.06
CA ILE A 171 5.66 -23.47 1.98
C ILE A 171 4.98 -23.73 3.33
N ASP A 172 4.99 -24.97 3.80
CA ASP A 172 4.29 -25.37 5.03
C ASP A 172 4.87 -24.71 6.29
N SER A 173 6.19 -24.51 6.34
CA SER A 173 6.86 -24.02 7.53
C SER A 173 8.01 -23.06 7.24
N ILE A 174 8.18 -22.08 8.13
CA ILE A 174 9.33 -21.18 8.10
C ILE A 174 10.66 -21.95 8.21
N PHE A 175 10.67 -23.11 8.85
CA PHE A 175 11.88 -23.95 8.96
C PHE A 175 12.32 -24.52 7.60
N ASP A 176 11.41 -24.63 6.62
CA ASP A 176 11.72 -25.10 5.28
C ASP A 176 12.38 -24.02 4.41
N ILE A 177 12.43 -22.77 4.87
CA ILE A 177 13.07 -21.66 4.14
C ILE A 177 14.25 -21.07 4.91
N VAL A 178 14.21 -21.05 6.24
CA VAL A 178 15.28 -20.47 7.06
C VAL A 178 16.64 -21.10 6.73
N ASN A 179 17.65 -20.24 6.63
CA ASN A 179 19.03 -20.54 6.27
C ASN A 179 19.25 -21.04 4.82
N LYS A 180 18.19 -21.23 4.02
CA LYS A 180 18.32 -21.47 2.58
C LYS A 180 18.64 -20.17 1.84
N ASN A 181 19.24 -20.28 0.67
CA ASN A 181 19.55 -19.18 -0.24
C ASN A 181 18.74 -19.24 -1.54
N PHE A 182 17.66 -20.01 -1.54
CA PHE A 182 16.71 -20.19 -2.63
C PHE A 182 15.34 -20.52 -2.05
N ILE A 183 14.29 -20.30 -2.84
CA ILE A 183 12.91 -20.63 -2.54
C ILE A 183 12.59 -22.01 -3.17
N PRO A 184 12.22 -23.04 -2.38
CA PRO A 184 12.04 -24.42 -2.87
C PRO A 184 11.00 -24.58 -3.98
N ASN A 185 9.86 -23.89 -3.87
CA ASN A 185 8.73 -24.03 -4.79
C ASN A 185 8.73 -22.93 -5.87
N CYS A 186 9.91 -22.45 -6.24
CA CYS A 186 10.06 -21.36 -7.20
C CYS A 186 11.02 -21.75 -8.32
N SER A 187 10.86 -21.14 -9.49
CA SER A 187 11.70 -21.42 -10.65
C SER A 187 13.19 -21.16 -10.38
N ALA A 188 14.05 -21.93 -11.03
CA ALA A 188 15.50 -21.73 -10.95
C ALA A 188 15.91 -20.35 -11.47
N GLU A 189 15.23 -19.85 -12.51
CA GLU A 189 15.42 -18.51 -13.06
C GLU A 189 15.22 -17.43 -12.00
N PHE A 190 14.11 -17.48 -11.27
CA PHE A 190 13.85 -16.51 -10.20
C PHE A 190 14.93 -16.59 -9.12
N ASN A 191 15.29 -17.80 -8.67
CA ASN A 191 16.30 -17.98 -7.63
C ASN A 191 17.69 -17.42 -8.04
N ILE A 192 18.04 -17.49 -9.32
CA ILE A 192 19.26 -16.89 -9.87
C ILE A 192 19.14 -15.35 -9.83
N LEU A 193 18.07 -14.80 -10.39
CA LEU A 193 17.84 -13.35 -10.46
C LEU A 193 17.78 -12.72 -9.06
N ASP A 194 17.11 -13.39 -8.12
CA ASP A 194 17.00 -13.02 -6.73
C ASP A 194 18.38 -12.91 -6.07
N LYS A 195 19.25 -13.90 -6.28
CA LYS A 195 20.63 -13.90 -5.75
C LYS A 195 21.52 -12.84 -6.40
N GLU A 196 21.39 -12.61 -7.70
CA GLU A 196 22.12 -11.54 -8.40
C GLU A 196 21.72 -10.16 -7.87
N SER A 197 20.42 -9.94 -7.70
CA SER A 197 19.85 -8.72 -7.11
C SER A 197 20.34 -8.48 -5.67
N ASP A 198 20.40 -9.54 -4.84
CA ASP A 198 20.97 -9.46 -3.50
C ASP A 198 22.47 -9.06 -3.52
N GLY A 199 23.21 -9.60 -4.49
CA GLY A 199 24.61 -9.26 -4.73
C GLY A 199 24.80 -7.79 -5.15
N GLU A 200 23.90 -7.24 -5.96
CA GLU A 200 23.94 -5.82 -6.33
C GLU A 200 23.74 -4.90 -5.12
N LEU A 201 22.76 -5.21 -4.27
CA LEU A 201 22.46 -4.44 -3.07
C LEU A 201 23.64 -4.43 -2.09
N THR A 202 24.21 -5.61 -1.82
CA THR A 202 25.25 -5.77 -0.81
C THR A 202 26.62 -5.29 -1.27
N LYS A 203 27.00 -5.48 -2.55
CA LYS A 203 28.34 -5.16 -3.05
C LYS A 203 28.45 -3.80 -3.73
N LYS A 204 27.43 -3.39 -4.49
CA LYS A 204 27.46 -2.13 -5.25
C LYS A 204 26.98 -0.93 -4.42
N GLY A 205 26.68 -1.13 -3.14
CA GLY A 205 26.21 -0.06 -2.24
C GLY A 205 24.83 0.49 -2.59
N LYS A 206 24.03 -0.21 -3.40
CA LYS A 206 22.65 0.17 -3.67
C LYS A 206 21.80 -0.05 -2.40
N ILE A 207 21.08 0.98 -1.99
CA ILE A 207 20.18 0.88 -0.82
C ILE A 207 18.89 0.16 -1.20
N GLN A 208 18.39 0.34 -2.42
CA GLN A 208 17.14 -0.24 -2.91
C GLN A 208 17.23 -0.68 -4.37
N THR A 209 16.43 -1.67 -4.73
CA THR A 209 16.22 -2.11 -6.11
C THR A 209 14.83 -2.70 -6.26
N LYS A 210 14.32 -2.73 -7.50
CA LYS A 210 13.09 -3.43 -7.84
C LYS A 210 13.21 -4.09 -9.21
N PHE A 211 12.49 -5.17 -9.41
CA PHE A 211 12.36 -5.82 -10.71
C PHE A 211 11.01 -6.52 -10.81
N GLU A 212 10.57 -6.75 -12.04
CA GLU A 212 9.34 -7.48 -12.33
C GLU A 212 9.65 -8.95 -12.58
N PHE A 213 8.75 -9.83 -12.15
CA PHE A 213 8.82 -11.25 -12.43
C PHE A 213 7.42 -11.84 -12.47
N GLN A 214 7.17 -12.75 -13.40
CA GLN A 214 5.91 -13.50 -13.44
C GLN A 214 6.15 -14.85 -12.78
N PHE A 215 5.47 -15.10 -11.66
CA PHE A 215 5.54 -16.37 -10.98
C PHE A 215 4.55 -17.35 -11.60
N GLU A 216 5.06 -18.52 -11.97
CA GLU A 216 4.26 -19.64 -12.46
C GLU A 216 4.07 -20.65 -11.33
N PHE A 217 2.82 -21.06 -11.12
CA PHE A 217 2.46 -22.04 -10.10
C PHE A 217 1.66 -23.16 -10.76
N SER A 218 1.79 -24.39 -10.25
CA SER A 218 1.00 -25.52 -10.74
C SER A 218 -0.44 -25.53 -10.22
N SER A 219 -0.67 -24.84 -9.10
CA SER A 219 -1.89 -24.83 -8.30
C SER A 219 -2.80 -23.62 -8.54
N LYS A 220 -2.25 -22.51 -9.07
CA LYS A 220 -2.93 -21.21 -9.23
C LYS A 220 -2.51 -20.50 -10.51
N GLU A 221 -3.27 -19.46 -10.88
CA GLU A 221 -2.93 -18.62 -12.03
C GLU A 221 -1.55 -17.98 -11.90
N ASN A 222 -0.91 -17.71 -13.04
CA ASN A 222 0.34 -16.96 -13.10
C ASN A 222 0.16 -15.59 -12.46
N ILE A 223 1.12 -15.20 -11.62
CA ILE A 223 1.08 -13.96 -10.87
C ILE A 223 2.15 -13.02 -11.40
N ASP A 224 1.73 -11.94 -12.05
CA ASP A 224 2.60 -10.83 -12.37
C ASP A 224 2.96 -10.08 -11.09
N SER A 225 4.25 -9.99 -10.79
CA SER A 225 4.71 -9.41 -9.52
C SER A 225 5.81 -8.37 -9.71
N ILE A 226 5.83 -7.39 -8.80
CA ILE A 226 6.95 -6.48 -8.60
C ILE A 226 7.61 -6.82 -7.27
N ILE A 227 8.91 -7.10 -7.32
CA ILE A 227 9.71 -7.40 -6.14
C ILE A 227 10.50 -6.16 -5.78
N TYR A 228 10.25 -5.61 -4.60
CA TYR A 228 11.04 -4.53 -4.01
C TYR A 228 12.00 -5.10 -3.01
N LYS A 229 13.26 -4.66 -3.06
CA LYS A 229 14.28 -5.05 -2.09
C LYS A 229 15.02 -3.83 -1.57
N SER A 230 15.26 -3.82 -0.26
CA SER A 230 16.06 -2.80 0.40
C SER A 230 17.17 -3.46 1.21
N TYR A 231 18.39 -2.97 1.07
CA TYR A 231 19.46 -3.27 2.00
C TYR A 231 19.29 -2.42 3.26
N TYR A 232 19.26 -3.08 4.41
CA TYR A 232 19.19 -2.44 5.71
C TYR A 232 20.51 -2.69 6.45
N LYS A 233 21.05 -1.63 7.08
CA LYS A 233 22.26 -1.69 7.89
C LYS A 233 22.06 -0.84 9.16
N SER A 234 22.26 -1.49 10.30
CA SER A 234 22.29 -0.93 11.65
C SER A 234 23.51 -1.49 12.39
N GLU A 235 23.81 -0.99 13.59
CA GLU A 235 24.97 -1.42 14.40
C GLU A 235 25.00 -2.94 14.62
N ASN A 236 23.83 -3.55 14.85
CA ASN A 236 23.71 -4.96 15.20
C ASN A 236 23.02 -5.83 14.14
N LEU A 237 22.45 -5.23 13.09
CA LEU A 237 21.67 -5.97 12.08
C LEU A 237 21.93 -5.43 10.69
N SER A 238 22.33 -6.31 9.78
CA SER A 238 22.52 -5.99 8.36
C SER A 238 21.96 -7.10 7.48
N GLY A 239 21.21 -6.73 6.45
CA GLY A 239 20.56 -7.70 5.58
C GLY A 239 19.68 -7.05 4.54
N ILE A 240 18.86 -7.86 3.88
CA ILE A 240 17.97 -7.44 2.80
C ILE A 240 16.53 -7.72 3.23
N ILE A 241 15.68 -6.71 3.14
CA ILE A 241 14.23 -6.84 3.28
C ILE A 241 13.66 -6.86 1.88
N GLY A 242 12.86 -7.87 1.56
CA GLY A 242 12.14 -7.97 0.31
C GLY A 242 10.64 -8.02 0.51
N VAL A 243 9.90 -7.37 -0.38
CA VAL A 243 8.44 -7.46 -0.48
C VAL A 243 8.05 -7.77 -1.92
N ILE A 244 7.08 -8.67 -2.08
CA ILE A 244 6.52 -9.05 -3.39
C ILE A 244 5.12 -8.45 -3.47
N VAL A 245 4.85 -7.73 -4.55
CA VAL A 245 3.55 -7.10 -4.81
C VAL A 245 2.94 -7.75 -6.03
N ASP A 246 1.77 -8.37 -5.87
CA ASP A 246 0.96 -8.85 -6.98
C ASP A 246 0.38 -7.64 -7.74
N VAL A 247 0.71 -7.54 -9.03
CA VAL A 247 0.24 -6.50 -9.94
C VAL A 247 -0.57 -7.09 -11.10
N THR A 248 -1.01 -8.35 -11.00
CA THR A 248 -1.72 -9.07 -12.07
C THR A 248 -2.98 -8.34 -12.51
N GLN A 249 -3.84 -7.97 -11.56
CA GLN A 249 -5.06 -7.22 -11.88
C GLN A 249 -4.74 -5.84 -12.45
N HIS A 250 -3.74 -5.16 -11.88
CA HIS A 250 -3.33 -3.84 -12.33
C HIS A 250 -2.85 -3.87 -13.79
N LYS A 251 -1.94 -4.79 -14.13
CA LYS A 251 -1.46 -4.97 -15.51
C LYS A 251 -2.57 -5.38 -16.47
N LYS A 252 -3.49 -6.28 -16.05
CA LYS A 252 -4.68 -6.64 -16.86
C LYS A 252 -5.52 -5.40 -17.17
N PHE A 253 -5.80 -4.54 -16.18
CA PHE A 253 -6.56 -3.31 -16.40
C PHE A 253 -5.80 -2.29 -17.26
N GLU A 254 -4.51 -2.10 -17.06
CA GLU A 254 -3.69 -1.21 -17.87
C GLU A 254 -3.71 -1.61 -19.35
N ASN A 255 -3.58 -2.92 -19.64
CA ASN A 255 -3.64 -3.42 -21.01
C ASN A 255 -5.05 -3.23 -21.63
N ILE A 256 -6.12 -3.54 -20.89
CA ILE A 256 -7.50 -3.31 -21.35
C ILE A 256 -7.74 -1.84 -21.66
N LEU A 257 -7.28 -0.93 -20.79
CA LEU A 257 -7.41 0.51 -21.00
C LEU A 257 -6.63 0.97 -22.23
N LYS A 258 -5.43 0.43 -22.44
CA LYS A 258 -4.63 0.74 -23.62
C LYS A 258 -5.35 0.31 -24.90
N GLU A 259 -5.83 -0.93 -24.97
CA GLU A 259 -6.59 -1.43 -26.12
C GLU A 259 -7.86 -0.62 -26.37
N PHE A 260 -8.59 -0.26 -25.31
CA PHE A 260 -9.79 0.56 -25.41
C PHE A 260 -9.48 1.97 -25.93
N ASN A 261 -8.40 2.60 -25.46
CA ASN A 261 -7.96 3.90 -25.96
C ASN A 261 -7.57 3.84 -27.44
N GLU A 262 -6.80 2.84 -27.86
CA GLU A 262 -6.44 2.65 -29.28
C GLU A 262 -7.68 2.46 -30.16
N GLN A 263 -8.71 1.76 -29.67
CA GLN A 263 -9.99 1.62 -30.38
C GLN A 263 -10.77 2.93 -30.45
N LEU A 264 -10.85 3.67 -29.36
CA LEU A 264 -11.50 4.98 -29.32
C LEU A 264 -10.83 5.98 -30.27
N GLU A 265 -9.50 6.03 -30.29
CA GLU A 265 -8.74 6.89 -31.20
C GLU A 265 -9.10 6.59 -32.66
N ARG A 266 -9.11 5.31 -33.06
CA ARG A 266 -9.51 4.91 -34.42
C ARG A 266 -10.96 5.29 -34.75
N GLN A 267 -11.88 5.14 -33.80
CA GLN A 267 -13.28 5.50 -34.02
C GLN A 267 -13.41 7.03 -34.22
N VAL A 268 -12.74 7.82 -33.39
CA VAL A 268 -12.73 9.29 -33.51
C VAL A 268 -12.13 9.72 -34.84
N GLU A 269 -10.99 9.16 -35.25
CA GLU A 269 -10.37 9.45 -36.54
C GLU A 269 -11.29 9.12 -37.72
N PHE A 270 -11.96 7.96 -37.66
CA PHE A 270 -12.93 7.54 -38.67
C PHE A 270 -14.10 8.53 -38.76
N GLU A 271 -14.73 8.88 -37.63
CA GLU A 271 -15.86 9.81 -37.60
C GLU A 271 -15.47 11.21 -38.10
N VAL A 272 -14.28 11.70 -37.74
CA VAL A 272 -13.76 12.99 -38.22
C VAL A 272 -13.52 12.94 -39.73
N SER A 273 -12.92 11.87 -40.24
CA SER A 273 -12.68 11.68 -41.67
C SER A 273 -13.98 11.65 -42.47
N GLU A 274 -14.98 10.89 -42.01
CA GLU A 274 -16.30 10.84 -42.67
C GLU A 274 -16.99 12.21 -42.66
N ARG A 275 -16.99 12.92 -41.52
CA ARG A 275 -17.54 14.29 -41.45
C ARG A 275 -16.84 15.24 -42.42
N LEU A 276 -15.51 15.16 -42.54
CA LEU A 276 -14.75 15.99 -43.48
C LEU A 276 -15.06 15.64 -44.94
N LYS A 277 -15.16 14.35 -45.29
CA LYS A 277 -15.57 13.91 -46.63
C LYS A 277 -16.96 14.42 -46.98
N THR A 278 -17.94 14.24 -46.10
CA THR A 278 -19.31 14.73 -46.33
C THR A 278 -19.34 16.24 -46.50
N LYS A 279 -18.62 16.99 -45.65
CA LYS A 279 -18.53 18.46 -45.77
C LYS A 279 -17.88 18.89 -47.07
N ASN A 280 -16.79 18.25 -47.49
CA ASN A 280 -16.10 18.56 -48.74
C ASN A 280 -16.96 18.24 -49.96
N LEU A 281 -17.67 17.11 -49.94
CA LEU A 281 -18.60 16.75 -51.01
C LEU A 281 -19.73 17.78 -51.17
N LEU A 282 -20.36 18.18 -50.06
CA LEU A 282 -21.40 19.21 -50.08
C LEU A 282 -20.89 20.54 -50.65
N ASN A 283 -19.69 20.96 -50.24
CA ASN A 283 -19.07 22.17 -50.79
C ASN A 283 -18.78 22.04 -52.30
N GLN A 284 -18.26 20.89 -52.75
CA GLN A 284 -18.02 20.65 -54.18
C GLN A 284 -19.30 20.67 -55.01
N ILE A 285 -20.40 20.10 -54.49
CA ILE A 285 -21.71 20.16 -55.14
C ILE A 285 -22.16 21.62 -55.29
N ILE A 286 -22.10 22.42 -54.21
CA ILE A 286 -22.49 23.84 -54.23
C ILE A 286 -21.64 24.65 -55.22
N GLU A 287 -20.33 24.39 -55.29
CA GLU A 287 -19.41 25.13 -56.18
C GLU A 287 -19.54 24.71 -57.65
N ALA A 288 -20.03 23.49 -57.95
CA ALA A 288 -20.17 22.97 -59.31
C ALA A 288 -21.51 23.30 -59.98
N THR A 289 -22.50 23.84 -59.26
CA THR A 289 -23.80 24.20 -59.85
C THR A 289 -23.69 25.40 -60.78
N PHE A 290 -24.42 25.36 -61.90
CA PHE A 290 -24.49 26.48 -62.86
C PHE A 290 -25.32 27.66 -62.35
N ASP A 291 -26.29 27.40 -61.47
CA ASP A 291 -27.09 28.45 -60.83
C ASP A 291 -26.26 29.11 -59.72
N ALA A 292 -26.40 30.43 -59.59
CA ALA A 292 -25.84 31.15 -58.46
C ALA A 292 -26.58 30.78 -57.18
N ILE A 293 -25.88 30.18 -56.23
CA ILE A 293 -26.40 29.84 -54.91
C ILE A 293 -25.89 30.87 -53.91
N ILE A 294 -26.83 31.61 -53.32
CA ILE A 294 -26.58 32.67 -52.37
C ILE A 294 -27.31 32.33 -51.08
N VAL A 295 -26.61 32.34 -49.95
CA VAL A 295 -27.25 32.21 -48.63
C VAL A 295 -26.92 33.43 -47.80
N ILE A 296 -27.94 34.02 -47.17
CA ILE A 296 -27.80 35.14 -46.22
C ILE A 296 -28.35 34.77 -44.84
N ASP A 297 -27.78 35.36 -43.79
CA ASP A 297 -28.31 35.25 -42.42
C ASP A 297 -29.43 36.27 -42.13
N ASP A 298 -29.87 36.32 -40.87
CA ASP A 298 -30.89 37.23 -40.35
C ASP A 298 -30.40 38.69 -40.19
N GLU A 299 -29.16 38.97 -40.56
CA GLU A 299 -28.56 40.30 -40.70
C GLU A 299 -28.28 40.67 -42.15
N GLU A 300 -28.82 39.89 -43.10
CA GLU A 300 -28.68 40.12 -44.54
C GLU A 300 -27.26 39.89 -45.06
N LYS A 301 -26.39 39.31 -44.22
CA LYS A 301 -24.97 39.07 -44.54
C LYS A 301 -24.79 37.77 -45.30
N VAL A 302 -24.01 37.82 -46.38
CA VAL A 302 -23.74 36.63 -47.22
C VAL A 302 -22.92 35.59 -46.45
N LYS A 303 -23.42 34.36 -46.39
CA LYS A 303 -22.80 33.16 -45.82
C LYS A 303 -22.30 32.17 -46.87
N ILE A 304 -23.02 32.02 -47.98
CA ILE A 304 -22.63 31.17 -49.10
C ILE A 304 -22.71 32.00 -50.37
N TRP A 305 -21.66 31.87 -51.17
CA TRP A 305 -21.50 32.49 -52.47
C TRP A 305 -20.68 31.51 -53.33
N ASN A 306 -21.34 30.82 -54.25
CA ASN A 306 -20.70 29.80 -55.07
C ASN A 306 -20.05 30.38 -56.34
N LYS A 307 -19.31 29.55 -57.08
CA LYS A 307 -18.62 29.97 -58.30
C LYS A 307 -19.52 30.62 -59.35
N ALA A 308 -20.74 30.11 -59.53
CA ALA A 308 -21.71 30.72 -60.45
C ALA A 308 -22.10 32.14 -60.03
N ALA A 309 -22.27 32.40 -58.73
CA ALA A 309 -22.54 33.74 -58.22
C ALA A 309 -21.37 34.70 -58.48
N GLU A 310 -20.12 34.23 -58.38
CA GLU A 310 -18.96 35.06 -58.76
C GLU A 310 -18.99 35.45 -60.23
N ILE A 311 -19.35 34.52 -61.12
CA ILE A 311 -19.41 34.75 -62.56
C ILE A 311 -20.57 35.70 -62.92
N ILE A 312 -21.75 35.47 -62.34
CA ILE A 312 -22.97 36.22 -62.63
C ILE A 312 -22.85 37.67 -62.16
N PHE A 313 -22.39 37.89 -60.92
CA PHE A 313 -22.39 39.23 -60.30
C PHE A 313 -21.02 39.92 -60.28
N GLY A 314 -19.92 39.21 -60.57
CA GLY A 314 -18.57 39.78 -60.66
C GLY A 314 -17.86 40.03 -59.32
N TYR A 315 -18.46 39.62 -58.19
CA TYR A 315 -17.84 39.66 -56.87
C TYR A 315 -17.21 38.31 -56.54
N THR A 316 -15.95 38.33 -56.09
CA THR A 316 -15.35 37.11 -55.53
C THR A 316 -15.96 36.80 -54.17
N LYS A 317 -15.98 35.52 -53.78
CA LYS A 317 -16.46 35.05 -52.48
C LYS A 317 -15.79 35.80 -51.33
N VAL A 318 -14.47 36.00 -51.40
CA VAL A 318 -13.69 36.73 -50.38
C VAL A 318 -14.16 38.18 -50.23
N GLU A 319 -14.63 38.81 -51.30
CA GLU A 319 -15.07 40.20 -51.28
C GLU A 319 -16.48 40.40 -50.73
N ILE A 320 -17.35 39.39 -50.84
CA ILE A 320 -18.79 39.54 -50.56
C ILE A 320 -19.26 38.80 -49.31
N ILE A 321 -18.56 37.75 -48.88
CA ILE A 321 -18.90 37.05 -47.63
C ILE A 321 -18.87 38.03 -46.45
N GLY A 322 -19.93 37.98 -45.63
CA GLY A 322 -20.12 38.83 -44.46
C GLY A 322 -20.64 40.24 -44.77
N LYS A 323 -20.75 40.64 -46.04
CA LYS A 323 -21.36 41.91 -46.45
C LYS A 323 -22.86 41.78 -46.63
N VAL A 324 -23.57 42.90 -46.53
CA VAL A 324 -25.00 43.00 -46.79
C VAL A 324 -25.26 42.77 -48.29
N LEU A 325 -26.05 41.75 -48.61
CA LEU A 325 -26.28 41.31 -49.99
C LEU A 325 -26.91 42.41 -50.86
N HIS A 326 -28.04 42.95 -50.42
CA HIS A 326 -28.86 43.85 -51.24
C HIS A 326 -28.18 45.21 -51.52
N GLU A 327 -27.22 45.65 -50.69
CA GLU A 327 -26.42 46.84 -50.97
C GLU A 327 -25.53 46.70 -52.21
N HIS A 328 -25.17 45.47 -52.58
CA HIS A 328 -24.17 45.18 -53.61
C HIS A 328 -24.77 44.70 -54.92
N ILE A 329 -25.87 43.94 -54.88
CA ILE A 329 -26.43 43.30 -56.07
C ILE A 329 -27.79 43.83 -56.53
N MET A 330 -28.37 44.82 -55.83
CA MET A 330 -29.67 45.39 -56.19
C MET A 330 -29.58 46.85 -56.67
N PRO A 331 -30.44 47.25 -57.63
CA PRO A 331 -30.63 48.65 -58.00
C PRO A 331 -31.10 49.53 -56.82
N LYS A 332 -30.52 50.72 -56.67
CA LYS A 332 -30.81 51.65 -55.54
C LYS A 332 -32.28 52.07 -55.41
N ASN A 333 -33.05 52.02 -56.49
CA ASN A 333 -34.49 52.33 -56.51
C ASN A 333 -35.36 51.23 -55.89
N LEU A 334 -34.87 50.00 -55.76
CA LEU A 334 -35.62 48.86 -55.22
C LEU A 334 -35.34 48.60 -53.73
N ASN A 335 -34.25 49.15 -53.16
CA ASN A 335 -33.83 48.87 -51.77
C ASN A 335 -34.90 49.14 -50.70
N LYS A 336 -35.69 50.21 -50.82
CA LYS A 336 -36.69 50.58 -49.78
C LYS A 336 -37.82 49.57 -49.60
N ASN A 337 -38.22 48.87 -50.66
CA ASN A 337 -39.27 47.85 -50.59
C ASN A 337 -38.74 46.53 -50.00
N PHE A 338 -37.46 46.22 -50.25
CA PHE A 338 -36.79 45.04 -49.71
C PHE A 338 -36.46 45.19 -48.23
N GLU A 339 -36.02 46.36 -47.76
CA GLU A 339 -35.73 46.62 -46.34
C GLU A 339 -36.92 46.30 -45.42
N ASN A 340 -38.14 46.64 -45.84
CA ASN A 340 -39.36 46.35 -45.08
C ASN A 340 -39.72 44.86 -45.10
N GLY A 341 -39.54 44.20 -46.25
CA GLY A 341 -39.73 42.75 -46.39
C GLY A 341 -38.74 41.94 -45.55
N PHE A 342 -37.48 42.37 -45.50
CA PHE A 342 -36.42 41.69 -44.76
C PHE A 342 -36.58 41.85 -43.23
N LYS A 343 -37.03 43.01 -42.75
CA LYS A 343 -37.40 43.20 -41.33
C LYS A 343 -38.46 42.21 -40.86
N ASN A 344 -39.49 41.97 -41.69
CA ASN A 344 -40.52 40.98 -41.40
C ASN A 344 -39.94 39.55 -41.41
N PHE A 345 -39.13 39.22 -42.41
CA PHE A 345 -38.45 37.93 -42.49
C PHE A 345 -37.59 37.64 -41.24
N LYS A 346 -36.83 38.64 -40.75
CA LYS A 346 -36.03 38.51 -39.54
C LYS A 346 -36.86 38.15 -38.31
N GLN A 347 -38.06 38.72 -38.17
CA GLN A 347 -38.90 38.54 -36.98
C GLN A 347 -39.76 37.27 -37.02
N SER A 348 -40.44 37.01 -38.14
CA SER A 348 -41.42 35.91 -38.25
C SER A 348 -40.97 34.78 -39.17
N GLY A 349 -39.93 34.99 -39.98
CA GLY A 349 -39.57 34.10 -41.07
C GLY A 349 -40.48 34.23 -42.29
N ASP A 350 -41.54 35.04 -42.21
CA ASP A 350 -42.51 35.21 -43.30
C ASP A 350 -42.11 36.31 -44.27
N GLY A 351 -42.46 36.10 -45.54
CA GLY A 351 -42.21 37.03 -46.63
C GLY A 351 -43.00 36.62 -47.87
N THR A 352 -43.39 37.60 -48.68
CA THR A 352 -44.27 37.41 -49.85
C THR A 352 -43.56 36.76 -51.04
N ILE A 353 -42.23 36.63 -50.95
CA ILE A 353 -41.32 36.18 -52.01
C ILE A 353 -40.93 34.70 -51.92
N PHE A 354 -41.19 34.05 -50.78
CA PHE A 354 -40.78 32.66 -50.58
C PHE A 354 -41.65 31.68 -51.37
N GLY A 355 -41.01 30.70 -52.01
CA GLY A 355 -41.71 29.68 -52.82
C GLY A 355 -42.21 30.16 -54.18
N LYS A 356 -41.77 31.33 -54.62
CA LYS A 356 -42.03 31.88 -55.96
C LYS A 356 -40.71 32.08 -56.72
N ILE A 357 -40.80 32.03 -58.04
CA ILE A 357 -39.75 32.49 -58.94
C ILE A 357 -40.08 33.94 -59.27
N LEU A 358 -39.11 34.84 -59.08
CA LEU A 358 -39.25 36.27 -59.34
C LEU A 358 -38.27 36.68 -60.44
N GLU A 359 -38.77 37.41 -61.44
CA GLU A 359 -37.93 38.13 -62.39
C GLU A 359 -37.61 39.51 -61.80
N LEU A 360 -36.34 39.77 -61.52
CA LEU A 360 -35.86 41.00 -60.93
C LEU A 360 -34.71 41.59 -61.74
N GLU A 361 -34.46 42.88 -61.53
CA GLU A 361 -33.28 43.53 -62.07
C GLU A 361 -32.17 43.53 -61.00
N ALA A 362 -30.99 43.04 -61.34
CA ALA A 362 -29.82 42.98 -60.46
C ALA A 362 -28.65 43.79 -61.04
N VAL A 363 -27.69 44.14 -60.18
CA VAL A 363 -26.53 44.96 -60.54
C VAL A 363 -25.24 44.16 -60.33
N LYS A 364 -24.36 44.17 -61.33
CA LYS A 364 -23.01 43.59 -61.22
C LYS A 364 -22.06 44.55 -60.50
N LYS A 365 -20.90 44.03 -60.09
CA LYS A 365 -19.82 44.83 -59.49
C LYS A 365 -19.39 46.05 -60.32
N ASP A 366 -19.47 45.96 -61.64
CA ASP A 366 -19.15 47.06 -62.58
C ASP A 366 -20.26 48.12 -62.72
N GLY A 367 -21.40 47.92 -62.04
CA GLY A 367 -22.56 48.79 -62.09
C GLY A 367 -23.56 48.46 -63.19
N THR A 368 -23.31 47.44 -64.02
CA THR A 368 -24.21 47.04 -65.11
C THR A 368 -25.47 46.38 -64.57
N SER A 369 -26.63 46.85 -65.02
CA SER A 369 -27.93 46.28 -64.68
C SER A 369 -28.30 45.14 -65.63
N PHE A 370 -28.85 44.05 -65.11
CA PHE A 370 -29.26 42.89 -65.89
C PHE A 370 -30.45 42.15 -65.25
N PRO A 371 -31.34 41.55 -66.05
CA PRO A 371 -32.44 40.76 -65.52
C PRO A 371 -31.92 39.42 -64.96
N VAL A 372 -32.52 38.96 -63.87
CA VAL A 372 -32.26 37.67 -63.24
C VAL A 372 -33.56 37.01 -62.80
N GLU A 373 -33.60 35.68 -62.89
CA GLU A 373 -34.64 34.88 -62.25
C GLU A 373 -34.15 34.40 -60.89
N VAL A 374 -34.85 34.74 -59.81
CA VAL A 374 -34.50 34.29 -58.45
C VAL A 374 -35.61 33.45 -57.83
N ALA A 375 -35.24 32.27 -57.37
CA ALA A 375 -36.06 31.45 -56.47
C ALA A 375 -35.55 31.61 -55.04
N VAL A 376 -36.41 32.12 -54.15
CA VAL A 376 -36.04 32.34 -52.74
C VAL A 376 -36.72 31.32 -51.84
N SER A 377 -35.91 30.62 -51.04
CA SER A 377 -36.33 29.69 -49.99
C SER A 377 -35.84 30.17 -48.63
N ARG A 378 -36.45 29.64 -47.56
CA ARG A 378 -36.08 29.95 -46.17
C ARG A 378 -35.67 28.68 -45.43
N MET A 379 -34.72 28.80 -44.53
CA MET A 379 -34.32 27.72 -43.62
C MET A 379 -34.00 28.28 -42.23
N LYS A 380 -34.07 27.42 -41.20
CA LYS A 380 -33.76 27.80 -39.82
C LYS A 380 -32.52 27.04 -39.36
N ILE A 381 -31.48 27.75 -38.94
CA ILE A 381 -30.22 27.19 -38.42
C ILE A 381 -29.96 27.87 -37.08
N ASP A 382 -29.71 27.10 -36.01
CA ASP A 382 -29.47 27.61 -34.64
C ASP A 382 -30.51 28.64 -34.19
N ASN A 383 -31.77 28.37 -34.50
CA ASN A 383 -32.93 29.22 -34.21
C ASN A 383 -32.94 30.58 -34.94
N LYS A 384 -32.04 30.81 -35.90
CA LYS A 384 -32.01 32.00 -36.76
C LYS A 384 -32.46 31.68 -38.19
N TRP A 385 -33.22 32.61 -38.77
CA TRP A 385 -33.68 32.49 -40.15
C TRP A 385 -32.55 32.80 -41.14
N HIS A 386 -32.43 31.98 -42.16
CA HIS A 386 -31.53 32.18 -43.29
C HIS A 386 -32.35 32.11 -44.58
N ALA A 387 -32.01 32.96 -45.54
CA ALA A 387 -32.62 32.91 -46.86
C ALA A 387 -31.63 32.30 -47.87
N VAL A 388 -32.16 31.45 -48.75
CA VAL A 388 -31.42 30.79 -49.83
C VAL A 388 -31.98 31.32 -51.14
N GLY A 389 -31.17 32.05 -51.90
CA GLY A 389 -31.48 32.48 -53.25
C GLY A 389 -30.78 31.59 -54.26
N ILE A 390 -31.55 31.04 -55.21
CA ILE A 390 -31.01 30.41 -56.42
C ILE A 390 -31.29 31.37 -57.56
N VAL A 391 -30.24 31.87 -58.20
CA VAL A 391 -30.32 32.88 -59.25
C VAL A 391 -29.86 32.31 -60.59
N ARG A 392 -30.62 32.58 -61.65
CA ARG A 392 -30.38 32.17 -63.04
C ARG A 392 -30.26 33.36 -63.97
#